data_AF-A0A0H3FHD7-F1
#
_entry.id   AF-A0A0H3FHD7-F1
#
_cell.length_a   1.000
_cell.length_b   1.000
_cell.length_c   1.000
_cell.angle_alpha   90.00
_cell.angle_beta   90.00
_cell.angle_gamma   90.00
#
_symmetry.space_group_name_H-M   'P 1'
#
loop_
_entity.id
_entity.type
_entity.pdbx_description
1 polymer ?
#
loop_
_entity_poly.entity_id
_entity_poly.type
_entity_poly.pdbx_seq_one_letter_code
_entity_poly.pdbx_strand_id
1 'polypeptide(L)'
;MSNTAINTFRKNTKTQVAGAIFLALSGLSFATQAAVPKDMLVIGKAADPQTLDPAVTIDNNDWTVTYPAYQRLVQYKTEDGKGSTQVEGDLAASWTASPDQLIWTFKLKPGAKFDDGSDVNADAVKWSFERLMKIGQGPSEAFPKDMTVTVVDPMTVTFTLKTPFAPFLYTLANDGAGIVNPAIAKANPADEGKAWLAGHTAGSGPYKLDRWQKGQQLVLVPNPHYSGAKPAFKRVTVKIIGESATRRLQLSRGDLDIADSLPMDQLAALKKENKVAVEEFPSLRVTYLYLNNGKTPLNQVDLRRAISSAVDYQGMVKGILGGNAKQMRGPIPDGMWGFDPTAKQYTLDLTQAKADLEKVKDKPQTLDFLYSDNDPNWESIALSVQASLGQAGINVKLEKLANATMRDRIGQGDYDISIGNWSPDFADPYMFMNYWFESDKKGLPGNRSFYSNPDVDALLKKAVSVTDQKQRTDYYQQAQKIVIDEAAYVYLFQKNYQVAMNKDVKGFVFNPMLEQVFNVGQMHKQ
;
A
#
# COMPACT_ATOMS: atom_id res chain seq x y z
N MET A 1 58.22 24.70 -47.56
CA MET A 1 58.53 23.64 -48.55
C MET A 1 57.20 23.25 -49.18
N SER A 2 56.71 23.98 -50.19
CA SER A 2 56.99 23.88 -51.64
C SER A 2 56.42 22.63 -52.33
N ASN A 3 55.51 22.90 -53.26
CA ASN A 3 55.15 22.19 -54.52
C ASN A 3 53.73 21.61 -54.55
N THR A 4 52.75 22.22 -55.25
CA THR A 4 52.59 22.50 -56.71
C THR A 4 52.37 21.24 -57.54
N ALA A 5 51.16 21.07 -58.09
CA ALA A 5 50.95 20.56 -59.45
C ALA A 5 49.50 20.82 -59.92
N ILE A 6 49.40 21.68 -60.93
CA ILE A 6 48.25 21.95 -61.79
C ILE A 6 48.25 20.88 -62.90
N ASN A 7 47.08 20.41 -63.35
CA ASN A 7 46.91 20.06 -64.76
C ASN A 7 45.47 20.17 -65.24
N THR A 8 45.35 20.54 -66.50
CA THR A 8 44.23 21.30 -67.08
C THR A 8 43.72 20.61 -68.36
N PHE A 9 42.44 20.85 -68.69
CA PHE A 9 41.79 20.80 -70.02
C PHE A 9 41.46 19.47 -70.73
N ARG A 10 40.14 19.24 -70.95
CA ARG A 10 39.43 19.21 -72.27
C ARG A 10 37.95 18.82 -72.07
N LYS A 11 36.99 19.76 -72.15
CA LYS A 11 36.09 20.08 -73.30
C LYS A 11 35.46 18.88 -74.04
N ASN A 12 34.15 18.66 -73.87
CA ASN A 12 33.13 18.88 -74.93
C ASN A 12 31.68 18.55 -74.48
N THR A 13 30.90 19.62 -74.32
CA THR A 13 29.51 19.86 -74.80
C THR A 13 28.59 18.69 -75.20
N LYS A 14 27.44 18.58 -74.50
CA LYS A 14 26.04 18.69 -75.02
C LYS A 14 25.14 19.19 -73.87
N THR A 15 24.61 20.43 -73.84
CA THR A 15 23.26 20.88 -74.30
C THR A 15 22.12 19.87 -74.00
N GLN A 16 20.99 20.13 -73.32
CA GLN A 16 20.21 21.32 -72.94
C GLN A 16 19.31 21.07 -71.71
N VAL A 17 19.18 22.11 -70.87
CA VAL A 17 17.98 22.68 -70.20
C VAL A 17 16.73 21.82 -69.92
N ALA A 18 16.44 21.64 -68.63
CA ALA A 18 15.11 21.84 -68.00
C ALA A 18 15.36 21.86 -66.47
N GLY A 19 15.27 22.97 -65.76
CA GLY A 19 14.00 23.58 -65.36
C GLY A 19 13.44 22.85 -64.14
N ALA A 20 13.96 23.09 -62.93
CA ALA A 20 13.34 22.64 -61.69
C ALA A 20 13.42 23.74 -60.63
N ILE A 21 12.25 24.30 -60.34
CA ILE A 21 11.95 25.24 -59.28
C ILE A 21 12.30 24.60 -57.93
N PHE A 22 13.23 25.20 -57.19
CA PHE A 22 13.47 24.91 -55.78
C PHE A 22 12.30 25.46 -54.96
N LEU A 23 11.32 24.62 -54.68
CA LEU A 23 10.36 24.85 -53.59
C LEU A 23 10.92 24.19 -52.33
N ALA A 24 11.53 25.02 -51.48
CA ALA A 24 11.90 24.64 -50.13
C ALA A 24 10.62 24.35 -49.32
N LEU A 25 10.22 23.08 -49.22
CA LEU A 25 9.37 22.63 -48.13
C LEU A 25 10.28 22.24 -46.96
N SER A 26 10.49 23.21 -46.08
CA SER A 26 10.78 22.96 -44.67
C SER A 26 9.61 22.16 -44.07
N GLY A 27 9.68 20.84 -44.19
CA GLY A 27 8.80 19.92 -43.49
C GLY A 27 9.08 19.99 -42.00
N LEU A 28 8.39 20.89 -41.30
CA LEU A 28 8.08 20.75 -39.88
C LEU A 28 7.38 19.40 -39.71
N SER A 29 8.14 18.35 -39.42
CA SER A 29 7.61 17.13 -38.85
C SER A 29 7.04 17.49 -37.47
N PHE A 30 5.78 17.89 -37.44
CA PHE A 30 4.97 17.72 -36.23
C PHE A 30 5.08 16.24 -35.87
N ALA A 31 5.83 15.93 -34.82
CA ALA A 31 5.71 14.65 -34.16
C ALA A 31 4.23 14.51 -33.79
N THR A 32 3.50 13.71 -34.56
CA THR A 32 2.12 13.33 -34.27
C THR A 32 2.13 12.74 -32.86
N GLN A 33 1.61 13.51 -31.91
CA GLN A 33 1.40 13.13 -30.52
C GLN A 33 0.58 11.84 -30.49
N ALA A 34 1.23 10.72 -30.18
CA ALA A 34 0.56 9.44 -30.08
C ALA A 34 0.01 9.29 -28.66
N ALA A 35 -1.25 9.68 -28.47
CA ALA A 35 -2.03 9.25 -27.31
C ALA A 35 -1.95 7.72 -27.17
N VAL A 36 -1.92 7.20 -25.94
CA VAL A 36 -1.80 5.77 -25.71
C VAL A 36 -2.96 5.01 -26.41
N PRO A 37 -2.68 4.00 -27.26
CA PRO A 37 -3.70 3.22 -27.94
C PRO A 37 -4.74 2.62 -26.99
N LYS A 38 -5.99 2.43 -27.45
CA LYS A 38 -7.11 1.94 -26.61
C LYS A 38 -6.85 0.58 -25.97
N ASP A 39 -6.07 -0.28 -26.62
CA ASP A 39 -5.71 -1.61 -26.13
C ASP A 39 -4.40 -1.64 -25.33
N MET A 40 -3.89 -0.47 -24.92
CA MET A 40 -2.72 -0.34 -24.05
C MET A 40 -3.03 0.56 -22.86
N LEU A 41 -2.52 0.23 -21.68
CA LEU A 41 -2.54 1.09 -20.50
C LEU A 41 -1.11 1.52 -20.16
N VAL A 42 -0.85 2.80 -19.93
CA VAL A 42 0.45 3.30 -19.46
C VAL A 42 0.35 3.97 -18.09
N ILE A 43 1.04 3.39 -17.11
CA ILE A 43 1.07 3.85 -15.72
C ILE A 43 2.46 4.47 -15.45
N GLY A 44 2.52 5.71 -14.99
CA GLY A 44 3.77 6.35 -14.56
C GLY A 44 3.98 6.21 -13.06
N LYS A 45 5.10 5.59 -12.66
CA LYS A 45 5.51 5.44 -11.26
C LYS A 45 6.88 6.08 -11.00
N ALA A 46 7.16 6.40 -9.74
CA ALA A 46 8.38 7.12 -9.36
C ALA A 46 9.65 6.25 -9.39
N ALA A 47 9.52 4.95 -9.13
CA ALA A 47 10.66 4.06 -8.97
C ALA A 47 10.33 2.63 -9.43
N ASP A 48 11.39 1.87 -9.74
CA ASP A 48 11.30 0.44 -9.98
C ASP A 48 10.78 -0.33 -8.75
N PRO A 49 10.07 -1.46 -8.96
CA PRO A 49 9.85 -2.41 -7.90
C PRO A 49 11.19 -3.01 -7.41
N GLN A 50 11.25 -3.34 -6.13
CA GLN A 50 12.43 -3.93 -5.48
C GLN A 50 12.54 -5.42 -5.81
N THR A 51 11.41 -6.13 -5.78
CA THR A 51 11.32 -7.56 -6.08
C THR A 51 9.94 -7.89 -6.67
N LEU A 52 9.83 -9.00 -7.41
CA LEU A 52 8.56 -9.50 -7.94
C LEU A 52 8.18 -10.87 -7.35
N ASP A 53 8.81 -11.24 -6.23
CA ASP A 53 8.51 -12.45 -5.48
C ASP A 53 7.44 -12.20 -4.42
N PRO A 54 6.23 -12.79 -4.53
CA PRO A 54 5.15 -12.65 -3.55
C PRO A 54 5.55 -13.04 -2.12
N ALA A 55 6.55 -13.90 -1.95
CA ALA A 55 7.03 -14.31 -0.62
C ALA A 55 8.00 -13.31 0.04
N VAL A 56 8.35 -12.22 -0.66
CA VAL A 56 9.34 -11.23 -0.21
C VAL A 56 8.77 -9.81 -0.21
N THR A 57 7.96 -9.47 -1.22
CA THR A 57 7.48 -8.10 -1.40
C THR A 57 6.47 -7.66 -0.35
N ILE A 58 6.64 -6.46 0.19
CA ILE A 58 5.74 -5.85 1.20
C ILE A 58 5.28 -4.44 0.83
N ASP A 59 5.59 -3.99 -0.39
CA ASP A 59 5.31 -2.62 -0.79
C ASP A 59 4.37 -2.55 -2.00
N ASN A 60 3.53 -1.53 -1.99
CA ASN A 60 2.51 -1.35 -3.02
C ASN A 60 3.12 -1.08 -4.41
N ASN A 61 4.40 -0.69 -4.48
CA ASN A 61 5.06 -0.44 -5.75
C ASN A 61 5.32 -1.75 -6.50
N ASP A 62 5.85 -2.74 -5.78
CA ASP A 62 5.99 -4.12 -6.24
C ASP A 62 4.64 -4.75 -6.61
N TRP A 63 3.61 -4.51 -5.77
CA TRP A 63 2.26 -5.07 -5.98
C TRP A 63 1.57 -4.58 -7.25
N THR A 64 2.04 -3.49 -7.86
CA THR A 64 1.56 -3.09 -9.19
C THR A 64 1.77 -4.17 -10.25
N VAL A 65 2.77 -5.04 -10.06
CA VAL A 65 3.12 -6.11 -10.98
C VAL A 65 2.72 -7.47 -10.44
N THR A 66 2.96 -7.75 -9.15
CA THR A 66 2.64 -9.07 -8.56
C THR A 66 1.13 -9.28 -8.43
N TYR A 67 0.38 -8.25 -8.02
CA TYR A 67 -1.07 -8.39 -7.81
C TYR A 67 -1.86 -8.87 -9.05
N PRO A 68 -1.63 -8.33 -10.26
CA PRO A 68 -2.24 -8.86 -11.49
C PRO A 68 -1.55 -10.11 -12.06
N ALA A 69 -0.39 -10.51 -11.53
CA ALA A 69 0.37 -11.69 -12.00
C ALA A 69 0.02 -12.99 -11.25
N TYR A 70 -0.43 -12.89 -10.01
CA TYR A 70 -0.73 -14.05 -9.17
C TYR A 70 -2.20 -14.06 -8.73
N GLN A 71 -2.84 -15.22 -8.84
CA GLN A 71 -4.12 -15.46 -8.16
C GLN A 71 -3.87 -15.97 -6.75
N ARG A 72 -4.85 -15.80 -5.88
CA ARG A 72 -4.88 -16.23 -4.48
C ARG A 72 -6.01 -17.25 -4.27
N LEU A 73 -6.11 -17.86 -3.10
CA LEU A 73 -7.27 -18.70 -2.78
C LEU A 73 -8.56 -17.87 -2.74
N VAL A 74 -8.48 -16.70 -2.10
CA VAL A 74 -9.57 -15.74 -1.98
C VAL A 74 -9.07 -14.36 -2.36
N GLN A 75 -10.00 -13.45 -2.65
CA GLN A 75 -9.72 -12.06 -2.94
C GLN A 75 -10.75 -11.17 -2.24
N TYR A 76 -10.46 -9.88 -2.12
CA TYR A 76 -11.45 -8.91 -1.66
C TYR A 76 -12.53 -8.70 -2.72
N LYS A 77 -13.79 -8.66 -2.29
CA LYS A 77 -14.93 -8.41 -3.15
C LYS A 77 -14.90 -7.01 -3.74
N THR A 78 -15.43 -6.90 -4.95
CA THR A 78 -15.89 -5.64 -5.51
C THR A 78 -17.40 -5.64 -5.53
N GLU A 79 -18.02 -4.70 -4.83
CA GLU A 79 -19.48 -4.54 -4.76
C GLU A 79 -19.84 -3.17 -5.35
N ASP A 80 -20.70 -3.16 -6.36
CA ASP A 80 -21.15 -1.94 -7.06
C ASP A 80 -20.00 -1.01 -7.52
N GLY A 81 -18.91 -1.60 -8.00
CA GLY A 81 -17.73 -0.87 -8.47
C GLY A 81 -16.84 -0.30 -7.36
N LYS A 82 -17.02 -0.75 -6.11
CA LYS A 82 -16.21 -0.34 -4.94
C LYS A 82 -15.56 -1.54 -4.30
N GLY A 83 -14.31 -1.42 -3.87
CA GLY A 83 -13.65 -2.44 -3.07
C GLY A 83 -14.34 -2.59 -1.71
N SER A 84 -14.50 -3.83 -1.27
CA SER A 84 -15.09 -4.20 0.02
C SER A 84 -14.05 -4.85 0.93
N THR A 85 -14.30 -4.81 2.24
CA THR A 85 -13.51 -5.56 3.22
C THR A 85 -13.90 -7.03 3.28
N GLN A 86 -14.97 -7.43 2.59
CA GLN A 86 -15.44 -8.80 2.48
C GLN A 86 -14.61 -9.60 1.48
N VAL A 87 -14.47 -10.90 1.69
CA VAL A 87 -13.74 -11.81 0.80
C VAL A 87 -14.66 -12.68 -0.06
N GLU A 88 -14.19 -13.05 -1.24
CA GLU A 88 -14.78 -14.04 -2.14
C GLU A 88 -13.71 -14.99 -2.70
N GLY A 89 -14.14 -16.08 -3.33
CA GLY A 89 -13.22 -17.06 -3.91
C GLY A 89 -12.57 -16.59 -5.20
N ASP A 90 -11.23 -16.63 -5.26
CA ASP A 90 -10.43 -16.41 -6.48
C ASP A 90 -10.07 -17.77 -7.10
N LEU A 91 -9.07 -18.49 -6.58
CA LEU A 91 -8.82 -19.90 -6.94
C LEU A 91 -9.73 -20.87 -6.18
N ALA A 92 -10.23 -20.50 -5.00
CA ALA A 92 -11.16 -21.33 -4.24
C ALA A 92 -12.59 -21.19 -4.77
N ALA A 93 -13.26 -22.32 -4.99
CA ALA A 93 -14.70 -22.38 -5.26
C ALA A 93 -15.52 -22.22 -3.97
N SER A 94 -15.03 -22.79 -2.87
CA SER A 94 -15.64 -22.69 -1.53
C SER A 94 -14.64 -23.05 -0.44
N TRP A 95 -14.98 -22.72 0.80
CA TRP A 95 -14.21 -23.11 1.99
C TRP A 95 -15.11 -23.34 3.19
N THR A 96 -14.58 -24.06 4.17
CA THR A 96 -15.21 -24.28 5.48
C THR A 96 -14.18 -24.13 6.59
N ALA A 97 -14.57 -23.55 7.71
CA ALA A 97 -13.79 -23.55 8.94
C ALA A 97 -14.40 -24.51 9.96
N SER A 98 -13.58 -25.22 10.73
CA SER A 98 -14.04 -25.99 11.89
C SER A 98 -14.62 -25.06 12.96
N PRO A 99 -15.49 -25.55 13.87
CA PRO A 99 -16.08 -24.72 14.93
C PRO A 99 -15.05 -24.04 15.85
N ASP A 100 -13.92 -24.71 16.09
CA ASP A 100 -12.77 -24.18 16.85
C ASP A 100 -11.81 -23.33 16.02
N GLN A 101 -12.09 -23.16 14.71
CA GLN A 101 -11.31 -22.37 13.74
C GLN A 101 -9.85 -22.82 13.56
N LEU A 102 -9.54 -24.05 13.97
CA LEU A 102 -8.21 -24.63 13.80
C LEU A 102 -8.01 -25.25 12.43
N ILE A 103 -9.09 -25.65 11.74
CA ILE A 103 -9.01 -26.35 10.45
C ILE A 103 -9.80 -25.56 9.41
N TRP A 104 -9.11 -25.17 8.33
CA TRP A 104 -9.70 -24.48 7.19
C TRP A 104 -9.51 -25.31 5.93
N THR A 105 -10.60 -25.75 5.32
CA THR A 105 -10.57 -26.59 4.11
C THR A 105 -11.08 -25.80 2.91
N PHE A 106 -10.30 -25.75 1.85
CA PHE A 106 -10.62 -25.05 0.60
C PHE A 106 -10.77 -26.05 -0.54
N LYS A 107 -11.84 -25.88 -1.34
CA LYS A 107 -12.03 -26.57 -2.61
C LYS A 107 -11.66 -25.64 -3.74
N LEU A 108 -10.77 -26.07 -4.64
CA LEU A 108 -10.26 -25.26 -5.75
C LEU A 108 -11.23 -25.30 -6.95
N LYS A 109 -11.25 -24.22 -7.73
CA LYS A 109 -11.91 -24.16 -9.04
C LYS A 109 -11.11 -25.00 -10.04
N PRO A 110 -11.74 -25.88 -10.83
CA PRO A 110 -11.02 -26.65 -11.84
C PRO A 110 -10.56 -25.75 -13.00
N GLY A 111 -9.47 -26.13 -13.66
CA GLY A 111 -9.03 -25.53 -14.92
C GLY A 111 -8.23 -24.24 -14.82
N ALA A 112 -7.89 -23.78 -13.61
CA ALA A 112 -6.93 -22.69 -13.42
C ALA A 112 -5.52 -23.14 -13.85
N LYS A 113 -4.79 -22.26 -14.54
CA LYS A 113 -3.47 -22.55 -15.12
C LYS A 113 -2.48 -21.43 -14.85
N PHE A 114 -1.23 -21.81 -14.62
CA PHE A 114 -0.11 -20.89 -14.59
C PHE A 114 0.20 -20.34 -15.99
N ASP A 115 1.02 -19.31 -16.05
CA ASP A 115 1.41 -18.64 -17.29
C ASP A 115 2.24 -19.47 -18.28
N ASP A 116 2.73 -20.65 -17.85
CA ASP A 116 3.35 -21.70 -18.65
C ASP A 116 2.37 -22.79 -19.13
N GLY A 117 1.10 -22.71 -18.70
CA GLY A 117 0.02 -23.64 -19.06
C GLY A 117 -0.14 -24.85 -18.13
N SER A 118 0.75 -25.03 -17.14
CA SER A 118 0.61 -26.05 -16.11
C SER A 118 -0.56 -25.76 -15.17
N ASP A 119 -1.11 -26.79 -14.52
CA ASP A 119 -2.32 -26.66 -13.71
C ASP A 119 -2.02 -26.06 -12.33
N VAL A 120 -2.92 -25.20 -11.85
CA VAL A 120 -2.96 -24.77 -10.45
C VAL A 120 -3.75 -25.81 -9.66
N ASN A 121 -3.12 -26.43 -8.65
CA ASN A 121 -3.70 -27.49 -7.85
C ASN A 121 -3.33 -27.36 -6.35
N ALA A 122 -3.83 -28.27 -5.52
CA ALA A 122 -3.58 -28.26 -4.08
C ALA A 122 -2.09 -28.40 -3.71
N ASP A 123 -1.29 -29.13 -4.50
CA ASP A 123 0.16 -29.23 -4.29
C ASP A 123 0.87 -27.88 -4.50
N ALA A 124 0.47 -27.12 -5.53
CA ALA A 124 1.01 -25.78 -5.76
C ALA A 124 0.65 -24.81 -4.64
N VAL A 125 -0.57 -24.92 -4.09
CA VAL A 125 -0.98 -24.15 -2.91
C VAL A 125 -0.11 -24.50 -1.71
N LYS A 126 0.00 -25.79 -1.38
CA LYS A 126 0.85 -26.27 -0.28
C LYS A 126 2.28 -25.77 -0.41
N TRP A 127 2.88 -25.97 -1.58
CA TRP A 127 4.27 -25.57 -1.84
C TRP A 127 4.45 -24.04 -1.71
N SER A 128 3.51 -23.23 -2.20
CA SER A 128 3.60 -21.76 -2.11
C SER A 128 3.62 -21.28 -0.65
N PHE A 129 2.74 -21.83 0.20
CA PHE A 129 2.70 -21.46 1.61
C PHE A 129 3.88 -22.02 2.41
N GLU A 130 4.32 -23.26 2.14
CA GLU A 130 5.53 -23.81 2.77
C GLU A 130 6.77 -22.98 2.41
N ARG A 131 6.90 -22.57 1.14
CA ARG A 131 7.96 -21.67 0.66
C ARG A 131 7.90 -20.30 1.34
N LEU A 132 6.71 -19.70 1.42
CA LEU A 132 6.50 -18.41 2.09
C LEU A 132 7.00 -18.46 3.54
N MET A 133 6.59 -19.49 4.29
CA MET A 133 6.99 -19.65 5.69
C MET A 133 8.47 -19.98 5.84
N LYS A 134 9.06 -20.71 4.90
CA LYS A 134 10.51 -21.01 4.88
C LYS A 134 11.36 -19.79 4.55
N ILE A 135 10.93 -18.93 3.62
CA ILE A 135 11.60 -17.66 3.32
C ILE A 135 11.55 -16.73 4.54
N GLY A 136 10.43 -16.71 5.26
CA GLY A 136 10.33 -16.06 6.57
C GLY A 136 10.59 -14.55 6.54
N GLN A 137 10.31 -13.90 5.41
CA GLN A 137 10.42 -12.45 5.24
C GLN A 137 9.03 -11.81 5.31
N GLY A 138 8.98 -10.48 5.26
CA GLY A 138 7.81 -9.62 5.43
C GLY A 138 6.43 -10.27 5.30
N PRO A 139 6.03 -10.82 4.14
CA PRO A 139 4.67 -11.35 3.95
C PRO A 139 4.31 -12.52 4.88
N SER A 140 5.29 -13.29 5.33
CA SER A 140 5.08 -14.41 6.27
C SER A 140 4.57 -13.96 7.64
N GLU A 141 4.78 -12.69 8.01
CA GLU A 141 4.34 -12.14 9.29
C GLU A 141 2.81 -12.05 9.40
N ALA A 142 2.09 -12.04 8.27
CA ALA A 142 0.64 -12.05 8.24
C ALA A 142 0.02 -13.43 8.56
N PHE A 143 0.83 -14.50 8.59
CA PHE A 143 0.33 -15.87 8.75
C PHE A 143 0.76 -16.48 10.10
N PRO A 144 -0.07 -17.34 10.70
CA PRO A 144 0.34 -18.11 11.88
C PRO A 144 1.59 -18.95 11.58
N LYS A 145 2.67 -18.73 12.36
CA LYS A 145 3.99 -19.34 12.12
C LYS A 145 4.01 -20.87 12.18
N ASP A 146 3.03 -21.43 12.86
CA ASP A 146 2.88 -22.86 13.14
C ASP A 146 1.77 -23.52 12.32
N MET A 147 1.23 -22.80 11.33
CA MET A 147 0.29 -23.33 10.36
C MET A 147 0.92 -24.47 9.55
N THR A 148 0.15 -25.51 9.29
CA THR A 148 0.53 -26.59 8.36
C THR A 148 -0.47 -26.68 7.21
N VAL A 149 0.01 -27.13 6.04
CA VAL A 149 -0.82 -27.26 4.83
C VAL A 149 -0.79 -28.70 4.35
N THR A 150 -1.97 -29.30 4.21
CA THR A 150 -2.15 -30.69 3.77
C THR A 150 -2.95 -30.75 2.49
N VAL A 151 -2.47 -31.53 1.53
CA VAL A 151 -3.23 -31.88 0.32
C VAL A 151 -4.13 -33.06 0.66
N VAL A 152 -5.44 -32.87 0.55
CA VAL A 152 -6.43 -33.95 0.72
C VAL A 152 -6.60 -34.70 -0.58
N ASP A 153 -6.73 -33.96 -1.68
CA ASP A 153 -6.76 -34.43 -3.06
C ASP A 153 -6.31 -33.29 -3.99
N PRO A 154 -6.13 -33.50 -5.31
CA PRO A 154 -5.61 -32.46 -6.20
C PRO A 154 -6.37 -31.12 -6.21
N MET A 155 -7.64 -31.09 -5.81
CA MET A 155 -8.48 -29.90 -5.77
C MET A 155 -8.97 -29.54 -4.37
N THR A 156 -8.42 -30.17 -3.32
CA THR A 156 -8.79 -29.91 -1.92
C THR A 156 -7.53 -29.76 -1.06
N VAL A 157 -7.42 -28.60 -0.40
CA VAL A 157 -6.31 -28.28 0.50
C VAL A 157 -6.83 -27.88 1.88
N THR A 158 -6.15 -28.31 2.92
CA THR A 158 -6.49 -28.01 4.31
C THR A 158 -5.34 -27.28 5.00
N PHE A 159 -5.65 -26.17 5.65
CA PHE A 159 -4.77 -25.47 6.57
C PHE A 159 -5.13 -25.83 8.01
N THR A 160 -4.13 -26.14 8.82
CA THR A 160 -4.30 -26.44 10.25
C THR A 160 -3.49 -25.44 11.08
N LEU A 161 -4.18 -24.73 11.98
CA LEU A 161 -3.63 -23.75 12.93
C LEU A 161 -3.53 -24.40 14.33
N LYS A 162 -2.60 -23.95 15.18
CA LYS A 162 -2.57 -24.40 16.59
C LYS A 162 -3.40 -23.54 17.53
N THR A 163 -3.62 -22.28 17.16
CA THR A 163 -4.49 -21.36 17.88
C THR A 163 -5.52 -20.78 16.93
N PRO A 164 -6.75 -20.51 17.41
CA PRO A 164 -7.75 -19.83 16.60
C PRO A 164 -7.24 -18.46 16.14
N PHE A 165 -7.39 -18.18 14.86
CA PHE A 165 -7.01 -16.92 14.25
C PHE A 165 -8.12 -16.47 13.29
N ALA A 166 -9.11 -15.76 13.82
CA ALA A 166 -10.25 -15.26 13.05
C ALA A 166 -9.86 -14.46 11.79
N PRO A 167 -8.76 -13.68 11.77
CA PRO A 167 -8.33 -12.99 10.56
C PRO A 167 -7.82 -13.89 9.43
N PHE A 168 -7.60 -15.20 9.66
CA PHE A 168 -6.93 -16.11 8.73
C PHE A 168 -7.47 -16.03 7.29
N LEU A 169 -8.79 -15.98 7.14
CA LEU A 169 -9.40 -15.88 5.80
C LEU A 169 -9.03 -14.58 5.07
N TYR A 170 -8.91 -13.45 5.78
CA TYR A 170 -8.54 -12.17 5.20
C TYR A 170 -7.06 -12.11 4.81
N THR A 171 -6.19 -12.81 5.54
CA THR A 171 -4.76 -12.87 5.21
C THR A 171 -4.51 -13.64 3.91
N LEU A 172 -5.39 -14.59 3.56
CA LEU A 172 -5.36 -15.30 2.28
C LEU A 172 -5.77 -14.44 1.07
N ALA A 173 -6.31 -13.23 1.28
CA ALA A 173 -6.61 -12.27 0.23
C ALA A 173 -5.47 -11.25 -0.02
N ASN A 174 -4.44 -11.25 0.83
CA ASN A 174 -3.25 -10.40 0.70
C ASN A 174 -2.38 -10.85 -0.50
N ASP A 175 -1.61 -9.94 -1.10
CA ASP A 175 -0.68 -10.21 -2.20
C ASP A 175 0.32 -11.33 -1.87
N GLY A 176 0.80 -11.38 -0.63
CA GLY A 176 1.69 -12.43 -0.13
C GLY A 176 1.11 -13.85 -0.15
N ALA A 177 -0.21 -14.01 -0.32
CA ALA A 177 -0.89 -15.29 -0.48
C ALA A 177 -0.95 -15.76 -1.95
N GLY A 178 -0.26 -15.09 -2.87
CA GLY A 178 -0.20 -15.45 -4.28
C GLY A 178 0.34 -16.86 -4.50
N ILE A 179 -0.37 -17.66 -5.30
CA ILE A 179 0.04 -19.04 -5.61
C ILE A 179 1.08 -19.01 -6.72
N VAL A 180 2.28 -19.51 -6.41
CA VAL A 180 3.45 -19.51 -7.29
C VAL A 180 3.62 -20.89 -7.92
N ASN A 181 4.02 -20.92 -9.19
CA ASN A 181 4.25 -22.18 -9.91
C ASN A 181 5.44 -22.95 -9.29
N PRO A 182 5.24 -24.17 -8.76
CA PRO A 182 6.29 -24.96 -8.11
C PRO A 182 7.41 -25.41 -9.07
N ALA A 183 7.19 -25.35 -10.39
CA ALA A 183 8.23 -25.64 -11.38
C ALA A 183 9.47 -24.73 -11.22
N ILE A 184 9.29 -23.52 -10.70
CA ILE A 184 10.41 -22.58 -10.49
C ILE A 184 11.42 -23.10 -9.47
N ALA A 185 11.00 -23.90 -8.48
CA ALA A 185 11.90 -24.51 -7.50
C ALA A 185 12.82 -25.56 -8.13
N LYS A 186 12.32 -26.29 -9.14
CA LYS A 186 13.12 -27.27 -9.89
C LYS A 186 14.13 -26.58 -10.79
N ALA A 187 13.72 -25.49 -11.43
CA ALA A 187 14.61 -24.69 -12.29
C ALA A 187 15.66 -23.89 -11.49
N ASN A 188 15.34 -23.51 -10.25
CA ASN A 188 16.17 -22.65 -9.40
C ASN A 188 16.25 -23.19 -7.95
N PRO A 189 16.90 -24.34 -7.72
CA PRO A 189 16.82 -25.04 -6.43
C PRO A 189 17.60 -24.40 -5.28
N ALA A 190 18.57 -23.51 -5.58
CA ALA A 190 19.48 -22.94 -4.57
C ALA A 190 18.75 -22.09 -3.50
N ASP A 191 17.68 -21.40 -3.91
CA ASP A 191 16.91 -20.49 -3.06
C ASP A 191 15.40 -20.56 -3.32
N GLU A 192 14.94 -21.73 -3.79
CA GLU A 192 13.54 -21.97 -4.16
C GLU A 192 13.01 -20.93 -5.16
N GLY A 193 13.88 -20.50 -6.08
CA GLY A 193 13.60 -19.51 -7.13
C GLY A 193 13.39 -18.08 -6.66
N LYS A 194 13.75 -17.74 -5.42
CA LYS A 194 13.66 -16.37 -4.89
C LYS A 194 14.39 -15.35 -5.77
N ALA A 195 15.65 -15.58 -6.12
CA ALA A 195 16.43 -14.68 -6.96
C ALA A 195 15.87 -14.55 -8.37
N TRP A 196 15.29 -15.62 -8.91
CA TRP A 196 14.65 -15.60 -10.23
C TRP A 196 13.35 -14.77 -10.19
N LEU A 197 12.50 -15.02 -9.19
CA LEU A 197 11.25 -14.28 -8.97
C LEU A 197 11.47 -12.81 -8.61
N ALA A 198 12.67 -12.41 -8.16
CA ALA A 198 12.98 -10.99 -7.99
C ALA A 198 12.89 -10.17 -9.28
N GLY A 199 12.93 -10.82 -10.46
CA GLY A 199 12.86 -10.18 -11.78
C GLY A 199 11.83 -10.77 -12.75
N HIS A 200 11.05 -11.77 -12.33
CA HIS A 200 10.14 -12.53 -13.19
C HIS A 200 8.83 -12.85 -12.46
N THR A 201 7.80 -13.20 -13.22
CA THR A 201 6.52 -13.71 -12.69
C THR A 201 6.35 -15.17 -13.05
N ALA A 202 5.72 -15.95 -12.16
CA ALA A 202 5.33 -17.35 -12.43
C ALA A 202 4.01 -17.67 -11.74
N GLY A 203 2.97 -16.91 -12.08
CA GLY A 203 1.65 -16.97 -11.47
C GLY A 203 0.56 -17.36 -12.46
N SER A 204 -0.69 -17.35 -11.98
CA SER A 204 -1.88 -17.68 -12.77
C SER A 204 -2.78 -16.47 -13.02
N GLY A 205 -2.34 -15.26 -12.69
CA GLY A 205 -3.13 -14.03 -12.81
C GLY A 205 -3.47 -13.63 -14.26
N PRO A 206 -4.30 -12.57 -14.44
CA PRO A 206 -4.72 -12.08 -15.76
C PRO A 206 -3.57 -11.55 -16.63
N TYR A 207 -2.45 -11.12 -16.04
CA TYR A 207 -1.27 -10.66 -16.76
C TYR A 207 -0.03 -11.41 -16.32
N LYS A 208 1.02 -11.34 -17.12
CA LYS A 208 2.37 -11.75 -16.75
C LYS A 208 3.38 -10.71 -17.17
N LEU A 209 4.55 -10.70 -16.54
CA LEU A 209 5.66 -9.86 -16.97
C LEU A 209 6.23 -10.40 -18.28
N ASP A 210 6.27 -9.54 -19.31
CA ASP A 210 6.95 -9.82 -20.58
C ASP A 210 8.39 -9.33 -20.55
N ARG A 211 8.60 -8.09 -20.06
CA ARG A 211 9.94 -7.50 -19.99
C ARG A 211 10.06 -6.49 -18.87
N TRP A 212 11.23 -6.46 -18.24
CA TRP A 212 11.64 -5.39 -17.34
C TRP A 212 12.95 -4.75 -17.81
N GLN A 213 12.91 -3.45 -18.08
CA GLN A 213 14.08 -2.61 -18.26
C GLN A 213 14.21 -1.68 -17.05
N LYS A 214 15.12 -2.04 -16.12
CA LYS A 214 15.38 -1.29 -14.89
C LYS A 214 15.63 0.19 -15.18
N GLY A 215 14.99 1.06 -14.40
CA GLY A 215 15.05 2.52 -14.53
C GLY A 215 14.25 3.10 -15.69
N GLN A 216 13.57 2.26 -16.49
CA GLN A 216 12.85 2.71 -17.69
C GLN A 216 11.40 2.25 -17.69
N GLN A 217 11.14 0.95 -17.74
CA GLN A 217 9.78 0.42 -17.84
C GLN A 217 9.67 -1.08 -17.54
N LEU A 218 8.48 -1.47 -17.11
CA LEU A 218 8.00 -2.84 -17.09
C LEU A 218 6.86 -2.99 -18.08
N VAL A 219 6.84 -4.10 -18.82
CA VAL A 219 5.80 -4.44 -19.79
C VAL A 219 5.11 -5.72 -19.32
N LEU A 220 3.80 -5.64 -19.10
CA LEU A 220 2.95 -6.77 -18.81
C LEU A 220 2.06 -7.07 -20.02
N VAL A 221 1.84 -8.35 -20.27
CA VAL A 221 0.96 -8.86 -21.34
C VAL A 221 -0.06 -9.83 -20.75
N PRO A 222 -1.25 -10.00 -21.35
CA PRO A 222 -2.22 -10.96 -20.87
C PRO A 222 -1.64 -12.36 -20.74
N ASN A 223 -1.95 -13.05 -19.65
CA ASN A 223 -1.66 -14.46 -19.51
C ASN A 223 -2.56 -15.25 -20.48
N PRO A 224 -2.00 -15.96 -21.48
CA PRO A 224 -2.79 -16.68 -22.47
C PRO A 224 -3.59 -17.86 -21.88
N HIS A 225 -3.29 -18.27 -20.65
CA HIS A 225 -3.92 -19.38 -19.95
C HIS A 225 -4.86 -18.95 -18.82
N TYR A 226 -5.09 -17.64 -18.64
CA TYR A 226 -6.00 -17.14 -17.61
C TYR A 226 -7.43 -17.64 -17.85
N SER A 227 -8.04 -18.26 -16.84
CA SER A 227 -9.38 -18.86 -16.94
C SER A 227 -10.52 -17.86 -16.71
N GLY A 228 -10.21 -16.65 -16.23
CA GLY A 228 -11.19 -15.58 -15.99
C GLY A 228 -11.51 -14.76 -17.24
N ALA A 229 -12.18 -13.62 -17.03
CA ALA A 229 -12.51 -12.69 -18.11
C ALA A 229 -11.23 -12.18 -18.80
N LYS A 230 -11.21 -12.23 -20.13
CA LYS A 230 -10.06 -11.77 -20.92
C LYS A 230 -9.85 -10.26 -20.69
N PRO A 231 -8.64 -9.82 -20.28
CA PRO A 231 -8.38 -8.41 -20.06
C PRO A 231 -8.53 -7.57 -21.33
N ALA A 232 -8.98 -6.32 -21.18
CA ALA A 232 -9.18 -5.41 -22.30
C ALA A 232 -7.87 -4.90 -22.92
N PHE A 233 -6.83 -4.70 -22.09
CA PHE A 233 -5.53 -4.25 -22.56
C PHE A 233 -4.68 -5.43 -23.02
N LYS A 234 -4.13 -5.33 -24.22
CA LYS A 234 -3.11 -6.27 -24.74
C LYS A 234 -1.72 -5.99 -24.18
N ARG A 235 -1.53 -4.80 -23.60
CA ARG A 235 -0.28 -4.38 -22.98
C ARG A 235 -0.56 -3.40 -21.84
N VAL A 236 0.04 -3.65 -20.69
CA VAL A 236 0.16 -2.66 -19.62
C VAL A 236 1.64 -2.29 -19.50
N THR A 237 1.96 -1.01 -19.52
CA THR A 237 3.34 -0.53 -19.37
C THR A 237 3.45 0.35 -18.14
N VAL A 238 4.30 -0.05 -17.21
CA VAL A 238 4.67 0.72 -16.04
C VAL A 238 5.95 1.48 -16.38
N LYS A 239 5.86 2.79 -16.62
CA LYS A 239 7.02 3.65 -16.89
C LYS A 239 7.61 4.18 -15.59
N ILE A 240 8.93 4.12 -15.46
CA ILE A 240 9.66 4.64 -14.31
C ILE A 240 10.09 6.08 -14.63
N ILE A 241 9.53 7.03 -13.90
CA ILE A 241 9.74 8.47 -14.10
C ILE A 241 9.88 9.08 -12.70
N GLY A 242 11.09 9.35 -12.23
CA GLY A 242 11.34 9.84 -10.86
C GLY A 242 10.68 11.19 -10.54
N GLU A 243 10.75 12.13 -11.47
CA GLU A 243 10.23 13.49 -11.28
C GLU A 243 8.69 13.57 -11.41
N SER A 244 8.02 14.01 -10.35
CA SER A 244 6.54 14.13 -10.31
C SER A 244 6.02 15.12 -11.36
N ALA A 245 6.70 16.24 -11.55
CA ALA A 245 6.35 17.24 -12.55
C ALA A 245 6.35 16.66 -13.98
N THR A 246 7.28 15.75 -14.28
CA THR A 246 7.36 15.04 -15.55
C THR A 246 6.20 14.05 -15.70
N ARG A 247 5.87 13.28 -14.66
CA ARG A 247 4.70 12.39 -14.65
C ARG A 247 3.41 13.17 -14.92
N ARG A 248 3.18 14.27 -14.19
CA ARG A 248 2.04 15.16 -14.39
C ARG A 248 1.95 15.68 -15.83
N LEU A 249 3.07 16.16 -16.38
CA LEU A 249 3.13 16.70 -17.74
C LEU A 249 2.83 15.62 -18.80
N GLN A 250 3.37 14.41 -18.63
CA GLN A 250 3.10 13.30 -19.56
C GLN A 250 1.64 12.82 -19.47
N LEU A 251 1.03 12.81 -18.29
CA LEU A 251 -0.41 12.54 -18.14
C LEU A 251 -1.26 13.61 -18.82
N SER A 252 -0.96 14.90 -18.60
CA SER A 252 -1.66 16.03 -19.25
C SER A 252 -1.59 15.95 -20.78
N ARG A 253 -0.46 15.48 -21.32
CA ARG A 253 -0.25 15.28 -22.76
C ARG A 253 -0.90 14.01 -23.32
N GLY A 254 -1.31 13.06 -22.48
CA GLY A 254 -1.84 11.76 -22.88
C GLY A 254 -0.77 10.71 -23.20
N ASP A 255 0.49 10.95 -22.80
CA ASP A 255 1.59 9.99 -22.91
C ASP A 255 1.56 8.94 -21.79
N LEU A 256 0.82 9.23 -20.72
CA LEU A 256 0.43 8.33 -19.63
C LEU A 256 -1.10 8.30 -19.54
N ASP A 257 -1.64 7.14 -19.15
CA ASP A 257 -3.05 7.00 -18.77
C ASP A 257 -3.24 7.18 -17.26
N ILE A 258 -2.22 6.90 -16.44
CA ILE A 258 -2.25 7.06 -14.98
C ILE A 258 -0.92 7.67 -14.52
N ALA A 259 -0.97 8.65 -13.63
CA ALA A 259 0.21 9.15 -12.93
C ALA A 259 0.05 8.95 -11.42
N ASP A 260 0.90 8.11 -10.86
CA ASP A 260 0.90 7.80 -9.43
C ASP A 260 1.77 8.79 -8.64
N SER A 261 1.46 8.91 -7.35
CA SER A 261 2.23 9.65 -6.34
C SER A 261 2.53 11.10 -6.78
N LEU A 262 1.48 11.85 -7.14
CA LEU A 262 1.57 13.27 -7.45
C LEU A 262 1.31 14.14 -6.20
N PRO A 263 2.07 15.23 -6.00
CA PRO A 263 1.78 16.22 -4.97
C PRO A 263 0.39 16.89 -5.08
N MET A 264 -0.14 17.38 -3.97
CA MET A 264 -1.48 17.98 -3.88
C MET A 264 -1.69 19.16 -4.83
N ASP A 265 -0.71 20.05 -4.97
CA ASP A 265 -0.74 21.20 -5.86
C ASP A 265 -0.80 20.77 -7.33
N GLN A 266 -0.07 19.71 -7.68
CA GLN A 266 -0.07 19.10 -9.02
C GLN A 266 -1.42 18.43 -9.34
N LEU A 267 -2.00 17.72 -8.39
CA LEU A 267 -3.33 17.14 -8.49
C LEU A 267 -4.40 18.24 -8.63
N ALA A 268 -4.31 19.31 -7.85
CA ALA A 268 -5.20 20.47 -7.95
C ALA A 268 -5.08 21.19 -9.31
N ALA A 269 -3.88 21.23 -9.90
CA ALA A 269 -3.69 21.72 -11.25
C ALA A 269 -4.36 20.80 -12.29
N LEU A 270 -4.17 19.49 -12.20
CA LEU A 270 -4.79 18.50 -13.09
C LEU A 270 -6.32 18.47 -13.00
N LYS A 271 -6.91 18.72 -11.82
CA LYS A 271 -8.37 18.85 -11.63
C LYS A 271 -8.99 19.93 -12.53
N LYS A 272 -8.20 20.93 -12.95
CA LYS A 272 -8.64 22.02 -13.84
C LYS A 272 -8.55 21.65 -15.32
N GLU A 273 -7.97 20.49 -15.65
CA GLU A 273 -7.81 20.02 -17.03
C GLU A 273 -8.98 19.14 -17.46
N ASN A 274 -9.44 19.30 -18.71
CA ASN A 274 -10.62 18.58 -19.19
C ASN A 274 -10.38 17.09 -19.50
N LYS A 275 -9.13 16.64 -19.63
CA LYS A 275 -8.77 15.27 -20.05
C LYS A 275 -8.42 14.31 -18.91
N VAL A 276 -8.20 14.84 -17.71
CA VAL A 276 -7.76 14.05 -16.55
C VAL A 276 -8.87 14.05 -15.49
N ALA A 277 -9.18 12.87 -14.97
CA ALA A 277 -9.92 12.69 -13.74
C ALA A 277 -8.92 12.58 -12.59
N VAL A 278 -9.08 13.43 -11.58
CA VAL A 278 -8.40 13.23 -10.30
C VAL A 278 -9.44 12.70 -9.34
N GLU A 279 -9.35 11.41 -9.07
CA GLU A 279 -10.27 10.71 -8.17
C GLU A 279 -9.69 10.68 -6.77
N GLU A 280 -10.59 10.70 -5.80
CA GLU A 280 -10.28 10.76 -4.37
C GLU A 280 -11.10 9.70 -3.66
N PHE A 281 -10.42 8.84 -2.92
CA PHE A 281 -11.00 7.69 -2.27
C PHE A 281 -10.73 7.75 -0.77
N PRO A 282 -11.73 7.43 0.07
CA PRO A 282 -11.47 7.24 1.49
C PRO A 282 -10.57 6.02 1.65
N SER A 283 -9.35 6.24 2.14
CA SER A 283 -8.42 5.15 2.41
C SER A 283 -8.35 4.85 3.90
N LEU A 284 -7.73 3.72 4.24
CA LEU A 284 -7.52 3.34 5.64
C LEU A 284 -6.10 3.68 6.10
N ARG A 285 -5.40 4.54 5.33
CA ARG A 285 -4.09 5.03 5.72
C ARG A 285 -4.24 6.12 6.77
N VAL A 286 -3.65 5.85 7.92
CA VAL A 286 -3.75 6.68 9.12
C VAL A 286 -2.41 7.27 9.49
N THR A 287 -2.44 8.38 10.21
CA THR A 287 -1.27 8.98 10.85
C THR A 287 -1.52 9.10 12.35
N TYR A 288 -0.55 8.63 13.13
CA TYR A 288 -0.58 8.65 14.60
C TYR A 288 0.58 9.48 15.15
N LEU A 289 0.38 10.05 16.34
CA LEU A 289 1.51 10.28 17.24
C LEU A 289 1.62 9.08 18.19
N TYR A 290 2.79 8.46 18.20
CA TYR A 290 3.18 7.48 19.19
C TYR A 290 3.61 8.24 20.44
N LEU A 291 2.96 7.94 21.57
CA LEU A 291 3.36 8.40 22.89
C LEU A 291 3.98 7.20 23.60
N ASN A 292 5.18 7.30 24.15
CA ASN A 292 5.78 6.16 24.84
C ASN A 292 5.17 5.95 26.23
N ASN A 293 4.15 5.11 26.31
CA ASN A 293 3.37 4.80 27.51
C ASN A 293 4.20 4.04 28.56
N GLY A 294 5.33 3.45 28.17
CA GLY A 294 6.24 2.74 29.06
C GLY A 294 7.32 3.61 29.71
N LYS A 295 7.46 4.87 29.30
CA LYS A 295 8.55 5.77 29.70
C LYS A 295 8.02 6.97 30.50
N THR A 296 8.67 7.30 31.62
CA THR A 296 8.38 8.55 32.35
C THR A 296 8.72 9.77 31.49
N PRO A 297 7.87 10.81 31.43
CA PRO A 297 6.61 10.98 32.18
C PRO A 297 5.35 10.55 31.42
N LEU A 298 5.47 10.03 30.19
CA LEU A 298 4.34 9.62 29.34
C LEU A 298 3.64 8.33 29.80
N ASN A 299 4.16 7.65 30.81
CA ASN A 299 3.44 6.62 31.56
C ASN A 299 2.21 7.17 32.32
N GLN A 300 2.13 8.48 32.57
CA GLN A 300 0.99 9.13 33.21
C GLN A 300 -0.14 9.43 32.20
N VAL A 301 -1.32 8.86 32.43
CA VAL A 301 -2.49 9.00 31.54
C VAL A 301 -2.94 10.45 31.38
N ASP A 302 -2.88 11.25 32.45
CA ASP A 302 -3.31 12.65 32.39
C ASP A 302 -2.40 13.51 31.51
N LEU A 303 -1.09 13.21 31.43
CA LEU A 303 -0.20 13.89 30.49
C LEU A 303 -0.57 13.55 29.04
N ARG A 304 -0.90 12.29 28.74
CA ARG A 304 -1.32 11.87 27.39
C ARG A 304 -2.66 12.48 26.98
N ARG A 305 -3.61 12.61 27.92
CA ARG A 305 -4.88 13.32 27.72
C ARG A 305 -4.68 14.81 27.47
N ALA A 306 -3.77 15.43 28.23
CA ALA A 306 -3.39 16.83 28.05
C ALA A 306 -2.81 17.07 26.65
N ILE A 307 -1.88 16.21 26.22
CA ILE A 307 -1.31 16.26 24.86
C ILE A 307 -2.43 16.10 23.81
N SER A 308 -3.28 15.08 23.94
CA SER A 308 -4.33 14.79 22.96
C SER A 308 -5.36 15.92 22.82
N SER A 309 -5.67 16.62 23.92
CA SER A 309 -6.60 17.76 23.93
C SER A 309 -5.94 19.06 23.46
N ALA A 310 -4.62 19.15 23.47
CA ALA A 310 -3.90 20.34 23.02
C ALA A 310 -3.55 20.33 21.53
N VAL A 311 -3.77 19.24 20.79
CA VAL A 311 -3.46 19.16 19.35
C VAL A 311 -4.50 19.88 18.49
N ASP A 312 -4.05 20.71 17.54
CA ASP A 312 -4.91 21.37 16.55
C ASP A 312 -5.17 20.49 15.31
N TYR A 313 -6.05 19.50 15.46
CA TYR A 313 -6.40 18.57 14.39
C TYR A 313 -6.97 19.28 13.14
N GLN A 314 -7.84 20.27 13.32
CA GLN A 314 -8.52 20.96 12.22
C GLN A 314 -7.58 21.90 11.48
N GLY A 315 -6.69 22.60 12.19
CA GLY A 315 -5.62 23.40 11.61
C GLY A 315 -4.70 22.56 10.73
N MET A 316 -4.29 21.37 11.19
CA MET A 316 -3.46 20.47 10.39
C MET A 316 -4.19 19.95 9.13
N VAL A 317 -5.44 19.49 9.27
CA VAL A 317 -6.23 18.99 8.13
C VAL A 317 -6.39 20.09 7.06
N LYS A 318 -6.74 21.31 7.45
CA LYS A 318 -6.98 22.41 6.49
C LYS A 318 -5.69 23.03 5.96
N GLY A 319 -4.76 23.35 6.86
CA GLY A 319 -3.57 24.15 6.56
C GLY A 319 -2.40 23.34 5.99
N ILE A 320 -2.25 22.08 6.41
CA ILE A 320 -1.14 21.22 5.97
C ILE A 320 -1.62 20.24 4.90
N LEU A 321 -2.75 19.58 5.12
CA LEU A 321 -3.25 18.51 4.23
C LEU A 321 -4.23 19.02 3.17
N GLY A 322 -4.54 20.32 3.14
CA GLY A 322 -5.42 20.93 2.15
C GLY A 322 -6.85 20.38 2.14
N GLY A 323 -7.32 19.84 3.27
CA GLY A 323 -8.63 19.18 3.41
C GLY A 323 -8.67 17.71 2.96
N ASN A 324 -7.55 17.14 2.48
CA ASN A 324 -7.49 15.77 1.95
C ASN A 324 -7.29 14.69 3.03
N ALA A 325 -7.90 14.89 4.19
CA ALA A 325 -7.84 13.97 5.31
C ALA A 325 -9.02 14.19 6.24
N LYS A 326 -9.38 13.16 6.98
CA LYS A 326 -10.43 13.19 8.01
C LYS A 326 -9.80 12.90 9.36
N GLN A 327 -10.12 13.72 10.36
CA GLN A 327 -9.68 13.47 11.73
C GLN A 327 -10.23 12.12 12.22
N MET A 328 -9.37 11.31 12.82
CA MET A 328 -9.75 10.02 13.39
C MET A 328 -10.56 10.20 14.68
N ARG A 329 -11.46 9.26 14.97
CA ARG A 329 -12.16 9.15 16.26
C ARG A 329 -11.45 8.19 17.21
N GLY A 330 -10.93 7.10 16.66
CA GLY A 330 -10.25 6.05 17.39
C GLY A 330 -9.28 5.30 16.50
N PRO A 331 -8.74 4.17 16.98
CA PRO A 331 -7.76 3.38 16.25
C PRO A 331 -8.24 2.86 14.90
N ILE A 332 -9.48 2.36 14.84
CA ILE A 332 -10.06 1.81 13.60
C ILE A 332 -10.55 2.98 12.74
N PRO A 333 -10.05 3.14 11.50
CA PRO A 333 -10.50 4.18 10.59
C PRO A 333 -11.90 3.91 10.03
N ASP A 334 -12.57 4.98 9.60
CA ASP A 334 -13.85 4.90 8.89
C ASP A 334 -13.67 4.17 7.56
N GLY A 335 -14.59 3.26 7.23
CA GLY A 335 -14.48 2.34 6.10
C GLY A 335 -14.05 0.92 6.48
N MET A 336 -13.57 0.70 7.71
CA MET A 336 -13.35 -0.65 8.25
C MET A 336 -14.47 -1.03 9.21
N TRP A 337 -14.93 -2.28 9.14
CA TRP A 337 -15.86 -2.81 10.13
C TRP A 337 -15.24 -2.75 11.53
N GLY A 338 -16.04 -2.62 12.60
CA GLY A 338 -15.51 -2.36 13.94
C GLY A 338 -15.29 -0.87 14.25
N PHE A 339 -15.28 0.01 13.24
CA PHE A 339 -15.33 1.46 13.45
C PHE A 339 -16.54 1.84 14.33
N ASP A 340 -16.30 2.69 15.34
CA ASP A 340 -17.34 3.24 16.20
C ASP A 340 -17.53 4.75 15.90
N PRO A 341 -18.61 5.14 15.20
CA PRO A 341 -18.88 6.55 14.92
C PRO A 341 -19.25 7.36 16.17
N THR A 342 -19.60 6.68 17.27
CA THR A 342 -20.01 7.29 18.54
C THR A 342 -18.87 7.42 19.55
N ALA A 343 -17.70 6.84 19.24
CA ALA A 343 -16.53 6.93 20.10
C ALA A 343 -16.13 8.40 20.34
N LYS A 344 -15.61 8.64 21.56
CA LYS A 344 -15.03 9.92 21.97
C LYS A 344 -14.00 10.35 20.92
N GLN A 345 -14.07 11.61 20.51
CA GLN A 345 -13.09 12.22 19.61
C GLN A 345 -12.45 13.41 20.33
N TYR A 346 -11.12 13.41 20.45
CA TYR A 346 -10.41 14.57 21.00
C TYR A 346 -10.55 15.77 20.06
N THR A 347 -10.61 16.97 20.63
CA THR A 347 -10.60 18.23 19.90
C THR A 347 -9.59 19.16 20.56
N LEU A 348 -9.19 20.23 19.87
CA LEU A 348 -8.40 21.28 20.48
C LEU A 348 -9.21 21.95 21.62
N ASP A 349 -8.84 21.65 22.86
CA ASP A 349 -9.39 22.20 24.08
C ASP A 349 -8.24 22.48 25.06
N LEU A 350 -7.72 23.71 25.01
CA LEU A 350 -6.63 24.15 25.88
C LEU A 350 -7.03 24.23 27.35
N THR A 351 -8.33 24.38 27.66
CA THR A 351 -8.83 24.41 29.03
C THR A 351 -8.74 23.02 29.62
N GLN A 352 -9.27 22.02 28.91
CA GLN A 352 -9.15 20.61 29.30
C GLN A 352 -7.69 20.15 29.35
N ALA A 353 -6.87 20.56 28.38
CA ALA A 353 -5.45 20.21 28.36
C ALA A 353 -4.70 20.70 29.62
N LYS A 354 -4.94 21.96 30.02
CA LYS A 354 -4.35 22.53 31.25
C LYS A 354 -4.87 21.84 32.51
N ALA A 355 -6.17 21.55 32.57
CA ALA A 355 -6.78 20.85 33.69
C ALA A 355 -6.24 19.41 33.87
N ASP A 356 -5.97 18.69 32.77
CA ASP A 356 -5.34 17.38 32.84
C ASP A 356 -3.84 17.49 33.19
N LEU A 357 -3.15 18.52 32.69
CA LEU A 357 -1.76 18.79 33.05
C LEU A 357 -1.59 19.08 34.55
N GLU A 358 -2.57 19.68 35.22
CA GLU A 358 -2.56 19.90 36.68
C GLU A 358 -2.57 18.60 37.49
N LYS A 359 -3.14 17.52 36.95
CA LYS A 359 -3.20 16.20 37.60
C LYS A 359 -1.90 15.39 37.43
N VAL A 360 -1.03 15.83 36.51
CA VAL A 360 0.28 15.19 36.26
C VAL A 360 1.19 15.42 37.46
N LYS A 361 1.65 14.33 38.08
CA LYS A 361 2.55 14.36 39.25
C LYS A 361 3.95 14.80 38.84
N ASP A 362 4.51 14.11 37.85
CA ASP A 362 5.86 14.37 37.34
C ASP A 362 5.76 15.09 36.00
N LYS A 363 5.71 16.43 36.05
CA LYS A 363 5.60 17.26 34.84
C LYS A 363 6.93 17.25 34.08
N PRO A 364 6.95 16.99 32.76
CA PRO A 364 8.17 17.13 31.96
C PRO A 364 8.63 18.58 31.93
N GLN A 365 9.95 18.81 31.99
CA GLN A 365 10.51 20.10 31.60
C GLN A 365 10.36 20.31 30.08
N THR A 366 10.68 19.28 29.31
CA THR A 366 10.61 19.20 27.85
C THR A 366 10.37 17.74 27.44
N LEU A 367 9.61 17.52 26.38
CA LEU A 367 9.49 16.21 25.71
C LEU A 367 10.22 16.25 24.36
N ASP A 368 10.90 15.17 23.99
CA ASP A 368 11.49 15.05 22.65
C ASP A 368 10.47 14.49 21.64
N PHE A 369 10.35 15.12 20.48
CA PHE A 369 9.51 14.68 19.37
C PHE A 369 10.36 14.34 18.15
N LEU A 370 10.48 13.03 17.89
CA LEU A 370 11.19 12.47 16.74
C LEU A 370 10.32 12.47 15.48
N TYR A 371 10.89 12.96 14.37
CA TYR A 371 10.30 12.85 13.04
C TYR A 371 11.38 12.66 11.97
N SER A 372 10.99 12.24 10.76
CA SER A 372 11.87 12.15 9.59
C SER A 372 11.24 12.81 8.37
N ASP A 373 11.93 12.76 7.24
CA ASP A 373 11.46 13.23 5.93
C ASP A 373 10.77 12.13 5.09
N ASN A 374 10.47 10.98 5.70
CA ASN A 374 9.76 9.88 5.04
C ASN A 374 8.34 10.24 4.58
N ASP A 375 7.70 11.21 5.25
CA ASP A 375 6.49 11.89 4.76
C ASP A 375 6.78 13.39 4.72
N PRO A 376 6.57 14.06 3.57
CA PRO A 376 6.90 15.48 3.42
C PRO A 376 6.09 16.40 4.36
N ASN A 377 5.00 15.91 4.94
CA ASN A 377 4.15 16.70 5.84
C ASN A 377 4.59 16.61 7.32
N TRP A 378 5.47 15.67 7.70
CA TRP A 378 5.77 15.42 9.11
C TRP A 378 6.47 16.59 9.81
N GLU A 379 7.31 17.34 9.11
CA GLU A 379 7.95 18.54 9.68
C GLU A 379 6.92 19.62 10.03
N SER A 380 6.01 19.93 9.10
CA SER A 380 4.93 20.90 9.33
C SER A 380 3.96 20.42 10.43
N ILE A 381 3.66 19.12 10.50
CA ILE A 381 2.84 18.54 11.56
C ILE A 381 3.55 18.68 12.91
N ALA A 382 4.85 18.35 12.98
CA ALA A 382 5.63 18.44 14.20
C ALA A 382 5.71 19.87 14.74
N LEU A 383 5.92 20.86 13.86
CA LEU A 383 5.89 22.29 14.20
C LEU A 383 4.50 22.73 14.71
N SER A 384 3.42 22.29 14.05
CA SER A 384 2.05 22.58 14.49
C SER A 384 1.78 22.01 15.88
N VAL A 385 2.13 20.75 16.12
CA VAL A 385 1.97 20.09 17.43
C VAL A 385 2.82 20.78 18.49
N GLN A 386 4.09 21.11 18.21
CA GLN A 386 4.94 21.85 19.13
C GLN A 386 4.32 23.19 19.55
N ALA A 387 3.80 23.95 18.58
CA ALA A 387 3.17 25.24 18.83
C ALA A 387 1.90 25.09 19.70
N SER A 388 1.02 24.12 19.39
CA SER A 388 -0.22 23.92 20.15
C SER A 388 0.04 23.38 21.56
N LEU A 389 1.00 22.46 21.74
CA LEU A 389 1.42 21.98 23.05
C LEU A 389 2.05 23.09 23.91
N GLY A 390 2.82 23.99 23.30
CA GLY A 390 3.37 25.16 23.99
C GLY A 390 2.28 26.08 24.58
N GLN A 391 1.14 26.25 23.89
CA GLN A 391 0.00 27.02 24.42
C GLN A 391 -0.68 26.37 25.63
N ALA A 392 -0.56 25.04 25.76
CA ALA A 392 -1.01 24.27 26.91
C ALA A 392 0.03 24.22 28.06
N GLY A 393 1.23 24.78 27.86
CA GLY A 393 2.33 24.74 28.84
C GLY A 393 3.19 23.49 28.78
N ILE A 394 3.16 22.75 27.68
CA ILE A 394 3.98 21.55 27.45
C ILE A 394 5.08 21.90 26.45
N ASN A 395 6.34 21.92 26.91
CA ASN A 395 7.47 22.20 26.04
C ASN A 395 7.86 20.96 25.24
N VAL A 396 8.08 21.13 23.94
CA VAL A 396 8.52 20.06 23.05
C VAL A 396 9.75 20.49 22.28
N LYS A 397 10.75 19.62 22.19
CA LYS A 397 11.93 19.78 21.35
C LYS A 397 11.81 18.85 20.15
N LEU A 398 11.86 19.42 18.95
CA LEU A 398 11.80 18.64 17.71
C LEU A 398 13.17 18.07 17.36
N GLU A 399 13.22 16.80 16.97
CA GLU A 399 14.43 16.12 16.52
C GLU A 399 14.17 15.45 15.17
N LYS A 400 14.81 15.99 14.12
CA LYS A 400 14.77 15.41 12.77
C LYS A 400 15.84 14.34 12.64
N LEU A 401 15.44 13.15 12.21
CA LEU A 401 16.33 12.00 12.03
C LEU A 401 16.19 11.40 10.63
N ALA A 402 17.23 10.66 10.20
CA ALA A 402 17.08 9.72 9.10
C ALA A 402 16.01 8.67 9.47
N ASN A 403 15.17 8.27 8.51
CA ASN A 403 14.03 7.39 8.79
C ASN A 403 14.44 6.05 9.43
N ALA A 404 15.54 5.44 8.98
CA ALA A 404 16.04 4.19 9.57
C ALA A 404 16.41 4.39 11.05
N THR A 405 17.17 5.43 11.37
CA THR A 405 17.54 5.79 12.75
C THR A 405 16.31 6.08 13.62
N MET A 406 15.31 6.80 13.09
CA MET A 406 14.06 7.04 13.80
C MET A 406 13.34 5.74 14.11
N ARG A 407 13.21 4.82 13.14
CA ARG A 407 12.55 3.52 13.33
C ARG A 407 13.30 2.64 14.34
N ASP A 408 14.62 2.66 14.34
CA ASP A 408 15.42 1.93 15.32
C ASP A 408 15.18 2.43 16.74
N ARG A 409 15.17 3.77 16.94
CA ARG A 409 14.83 4.38 18.24
C ARG A 409 13.41 4.06 18.68
N ILE A 410 12.43 4.11 17.77
CA ILE A 410 11.04 3.68 18.05
C ILE A 410 11.02 2.21 18.50
N GLY A 411 11.75 1.34 17.80
CA GLY A 411 11.82 -0.09 18.12
C GLY A 411 12.40 -0.37 19.50
N GLN A 412 13.36 0.43 19.93
CA GLN A 412 13.98 0.34 21.27
C GLN A 412 13.19 1.04 22.37
N GLY A 413 12.15 1.82 22.01
CA GLY A 413 11.43 2.65 22.97
C GLY A 413 12.22 3.87 23.43
N ASP A 414 13.24 4.30 22.68
CA ASP A 414 14.04 5.49 22.98
C ASP A 414 13.46 6.75 22.33
N TYR A 415 12.28 7.15 22.79
CA TYR A 415 11.61 8.38 22.37
C TYR A 415 10.50 8.75 23.37
N ASP A 416 10.07 10.02 23.36
CA ASP A 416 8.85 10.43 24.09
C ASP A 416 7.66 10.47 23.11
N ILE A 417 7.75 11.35 22.12
CA ILE A 417 6.78 11.47 21.02
C ILE A 417 7.46 11.08 19.71
N SER A 418 6.77 10.31 18.88
CA SER A 418 7.16 10.11 17.49
C SER A 418 5.93 10.08 16.59
N ILE A 419 6.12 10.20 15.28
CA ILE A 419 5.05 10.20 14.29
C ILE A 419 5.22 9.01 13.35
N GLY A 420 4.09 8.47 12.89
CA GLY A 420 4.15 7.49 11.83
C GLY A 420 2.84 7.31 11.09
N ASN A 421 2.95 6.69 9.92
CA ASN A 421 1.83 6.30 9.09
C ASN A 421 1.62 4.79 9.19
N TRP A 422 0.39 4.37 8.96
CA TRP A 422 0.03 2.95 8.86
C TRP A 422 -1.07 2.75 7.83
N SER A 423 -1.03 1.62 7.13
CA SER A 423 -2.10 1.10 6.29
C SER A 423 -2.24 -0.40 6.61
N PRO A 424 -3.45 -0.96 6.56
CA PRO A 424 -3.66 -2.37 6.89
C PRO A 424 -3.28 -3.27 5.72
N ASP A 425 -2.53 -4.34 5.97
CA ASP A 425 -2.18 -5.33 4.94
C ASP A 425 -3.36 -6.24 4.58
N PHE A 426 -4.35 -6.35 5.48
CA PHE A 426 -5.58 -7.10 5.26
C PHE A 426 -6.76 -6.46 6.00
N ALA A 427 -7.98 -6.74 5.51
CA ALA A 427 -9.19 -6.00 5.87
C ALA A 427 -9.83 -6.43 7.20
N ASP A 428 -9.05 -6.39 8.28
CA ASP A 428 -9.47 -6.79 9.61
C ASP A 428 -8.99 -5.80 10.68
N PRO A 429 -9.85 -5.40 11.64
CA PRO A 429 -9.49 -4.57 12.79
C PRO A 429 -8.31 -5.05 13.60
N TYR A 430 -7.93 -6.33 13.50
CA TYR A 430 -6.67 -6.86 14.01
C TYR A 430 -5.48 -5.93 13.70
N MET A 431 -5.43 -5.37 12.49
CA MET A 431 -4.34 -4.50 12.02
C MET A 431 -4.35 -3.10 12.64
N PHE A 432 -5.43 -2.71 13.32
CA PHE A 432 -5.54 -1.44 14.05
C PHE A 432 -5.70 -1.63 15.55
N MET A 433 -5.99 -2.84 16.00
CA MET A 433 -6.26 -3.17 17.39
C MET A 433 -5.20 -4.13 17.96
N ASN A 434 -5.28 -5.43 17.66
CA ASN A 434 -4.32 -6.41 18.18
C ASN A 434 -2.87 -6.02 17.90
N TYR A 435 -2.55 -5.66 16.65
CA TYR A 435 -1.20 -5.31 16.24
C TYR A 435 -0.61 -4.10 17.00
N TRP A 436 -1.45 -3.14 17.41
CA TRP A 436 -1.02 -1.86 17.99
C TRP A 436 -1.15 -1.78 19.52
N PHE A 437 -1.94 -2.66 20.14
CA PHE A 437 -2.30 -2.54 21.56
C PHE A 437 -2.05 -3.80 22.38
N GLU A 438 -1.78 -4.96 21.78
CA GLU A 438 -1.38 -6.14 22.56
C GLU A 438 -0.04 -5.90 23.26
N SER A 439 0.01 -6.22 24.56
CA SER A 439 1.16 -5.93 25.43
C SER A 439 2.43 -6.70 25.04
N ASP A 440 2.31 -7.82 24.32
CA ASP A 440 3.43 -8.67 23.87
C ASP A 440 4.01 -8.24 22.51
N LYS A 441 3.39 -7.26 21.84
CA LYS A 441 3.81 -6.74 20.53
C LYS A 441 4.62 -5.44 20.59
N LYS A 442 5.20 -5.11 21.74
CA LYS A 442 5.90 -3.83 21.94
C LYS A 442 7.07 -3.65 20.96
N GLY A 443 7.22 -2.41 20.49
CA GLY A 443 8.30 -2.02 19.59
C GLY A 443 7.89 -1.99 18.12
N LEU A 444 8.88 -2.10 17.24
CA LEU A 444 8.72 -1.84 15.81
C LEU A 444 7.76 -2.79 15.07
N PRO A 445 7.70 -4.11 15.42
CA PRO A 445 6.79 -5.06 14.80
C PRO A 445 5.31 -4.91 15.21
N GLY A 446 4.93 -3.89 15.98
CA GLY A 446 3.54 -3.77 16.44
C GLY A 446 3.24 -2.53 17.28
N ASN A 447 3.02 -2.75 18.57
CA ASN A 447 2.65 -1.77 19.59
C ASN A 447 3.80 -0.78 19.82
N ARG A 448 3.87 0.23 18.96
CA ARG A 448 4.95 1.22 19.01
C ARG A 448 4.82 2.15 20.20
N SER A 449 3.63 2.40 20.77
CA SER A 449 3.45 3.24 21.97
C SER A 449 3.89 2.56 23.27
N PHE A 450 4.30 1.29 23.24
CA PHE A 450 4.62 0.50 24.44
C PHE A 450 3.46 0.43 25.43
N TYR A 451 2.22 0.55 24.95
CA TYR A 451 1.00 0.46 25.76
C TYR A 451 0.87 -0.94 26.40
N SER A 452 0.22 -1.00 27.55
CA SER A 452 -0.07 -2.26 28.23
C SER A 452 -1.28 -2.11 29.12
N ASN A 453 -2.30 -2.94 28.90
CA ASN A 453 -3.49 -2.98 29.72
C ASN A 453 -4.11 -4.40 29.64
N PRO A 454 -4.24 -5.11 30.78
CA PRO A 454 -4.72 -6.50 30.79
C PRO A 454 -6.18 -6.66 30.32
N ASP A 455 -7.03 -5.64 30.51
CA ASP A 455 -8.42 -5.68 30.05
C ASP A 455 -8.48 -5.55 28.52
N VAL A 456 -7.63 -4.69 27.96
CA VAL A 456 -7.46 -4.57 26.49
C VAL A 456 -6.91 -5.87 25.92
N ASP A 457 -5.85 -6.45 26.50
CA ASP A 457 -5.31 -7.75 26.06
C ASP A 457 -6.39 -8.85 26.09
N ALA A 458 -7.21 -8.90 27.14
CA ALA A 458 -8.30 -9.88 27.25
C ALA A 458 -9.38 -9.70 26.19
N LEU A 459 -9.78 -8.46 25.87
CA LEU A 459 -10.74 -8.17 24.81
C LEU A 459 -10.19 -8.53 23.42
N LEU A 460 -8.94 -8.16 23.16
CA LEU A 460 -8.25 -8.43 21.89
C LEU A 460 -8.05 -9.93 21.66
N LYS A 461 -7.71 -10.69 22.70
CA LYS A 461 -7.62 -12.15 22.65
C LYS A 461 -8.96 -12.82 22.34
N LYS A 462 -10.07 -12.32 22.89
CA LYS A 462 -11.42 -12.80 22.54
C LYS A 462 -11.75 -12.49 21.09
N ALA A 463 -11.45 -11.28 20.63
CA ALA A 463 -11.76 -10.83 19.27
C ALA A 463 -11.06 -11.67 18.18
N VAL A 464 -9.88 -12.23 18.45
CA VAL A 464 -9.18 -13.12 17.48
C VAL A 464 -9.58 -14.58 17.56
N SER A 465 -10.30 -14.97 18.60
CA SER A 465 -10.67 -16.37 18.86
C SER A 465 -12.07 -16.75 18.35
N VAL A 466 -12.85 -15.79 17.84
CA VAL A 466 -14.23 -16.00 17.37
C VAL A 466 -14.38 -15.48 15.93
N THR A 467 -15.11 -16.19 15.06
CA THR A 467 -15.37 -15.75 13.67
C THR A 467 -16.60 -14.86 13.52
N ASP A 468 -17.52 -14.85 14.49
CA ASP A 468 -18.73 -14.02 14.42
C ASP A 468 -18.37 -12.53 14.45
N GLN A 469 -18.51 -11.87 13.30
CA GLN A 469 -18.09 -10.48 13.11
C GLN A 469 -18.79 -9.51 14.09
N LYS A 470 -20.03 -9.80 14.50
CA LYS A 470 -20.76 -8.96 15.46
C LYS A 470 -20.14 -9.03 16.85
N GLN A 471 -19.83 -10.22 17.36
CA GLN A 471 -19.12 -10.39 18.63
C GLN A 471 -17.72 -9.76 18.60
N ARG A 472 -16.98 -9.95 17.51
CA ARG A 472 -15.67 -9.29 17.34
C ARG A 472 -15.78 -7.77 17.36
N THR A 473 -16.78 -7.22 16.68
CA THR A 473 -17.07 -5.77 16.65
C THR A 473 -17.29 -5.25 18.07
N ASP A 474 -18.10 -5.92 18.87
CA ASP A 474 -18.36 -5.54 20.27
C ASP A 474 -17.07 -5.53 21.10
N TYR A 475 -16.24 -6.58 21.01
CA TYR A 475 -14.95 -6.62 21.71
C TYR A 475 -14.00 -5.51 21.26
N TYR A 476 -13.91 -5.24 19.95
CA TYR A 476 -13.08 -4.16 19.42
C TYR A 476 -13.58 -2.78 19.86
N GLN A 477 -14.89 -2.53 19.88
CA GLN A 477 -15.45 -1.26 20.33
C GLN A 477 -15.23 -1.02 21.83
N GLN A 478 -15.35 -2.06 22.66
CA GLN A 478 -15.00 -1.98 24.09
C GLN A 478 -13.51 -1.67 24.30
N ALA A 479 -12.61 -2.33 23.54
CA ALA A 479 -11.19 -2.05 23.61
C ALA A 479 -10.84 -0.64 23.12
N GLN A 480 -11.46 -0.19 22.01
CA GLN A 480 -11.31 1.17 21.48
C GLN A 480 -11.65 2.23 22.53
N LYS A 481 -12.76 2.04 23.26
CA LYS A 481 -13.15 2.97 24.33
C LYS A 481 -12.05 3.14 25.38
N ILE A 482 -11.48 2.03 25.87
CA ILE A 482 -10.40 2.06 26.87
C ILE A 482 -9.18 2.81 26.33
N VAL A 483 -8.69 2.44 25.14
CA VAL A 483 -7.44 3.02 24.61
C VAL A 483 -7.59 4.48 24.16
N ILE A 484 -8.81 4.91 23.81
CA ILE A 484 -9.14 6.33 23.56
C ILE A 484 -9.18 7.11 24.88
N ASP A 485 -9.85 6.57 25.90
CA ASP A 485 -9.95 7.22 27.20
C ASP A 485 -8.59 7.31 27.91
N GLU A 486 -7.69 6.35 27.68
CA GLU A 486 -6.32 6.35 28.19
C GLU A 486 -5.30 7.08 27.29
N ALA A 487 -5.76 7.65 26.17
CA ALA A 487 -4.94 8.37 25.21
C ALA A 487 -3.66 7.61 24.84
N ALA A 488 -3.78 6.32 24.54
CA ALA A 488 -2.64 5.45 24.25
C ALA A 488 -1.83 5.92 23.03
N TYR A 489 -2.52 6.52 22.05
CA TYR A 489 -1.96 7.25 20.91
C TYR A 489 -2.73 8.57 20.73
N VAL A 490 -2.13 9.51 19.99
CA VAL A 490 -2.88 10.64 19.43
C VAL A 490 -3.33 10.28 18.02
N TYR A 491 -4.63 10.12 17.82
CA TYR A 491 -5.23 9.75 16.54
C TYR A 491 -5.40 10.99 15.66
N LEU A 492 -4.42 11.28 14.79
CA LEU A 492 -4.42 12.53 14.01
C LEU A 492 -5.46 12.49 12.90
N PHE A 493 -5.24 11.69 11.87
CA PHE A 493 -6.11 11.67 10.70
C PHE A 493 -5.94 10.40 9.86
N GLN A 494 -7.02 10.04 9.16
CA GLN A 494 -7.00 9.14 8.01
C GLN A 494 -6.90 9.98 6.74
N LYS A 495 -5.96 9.67 5.85
CA LYS A 495 -5.75 10.38 4.59
C LYS A 495 -6.65 9.81 3.51
N ASN A 496 -7.06 10.64 2.54
CA ASN A 496 -7.67 10.12 1.33
C ASN A 496 -6.58 9.69 0.35
N TYR A 497 -6.82 8.60 -0.38
CA TYR A 497 -6.00 8.22 -1.52
C TYR A 497 -6.45 8.99 -2.75
N GLN A 498 -5.53 9.67 -3.42
CA GLN A 498 -5.81 10.40 -4.65
C GLN A 498 -5.01 9.84 -5.81
N VAL A 499 -5.66 9.72 -6.97
CA VAL A 499 -5.01 9.24 -8.19
C VAL A 499 -5.49 10.04 -9.39
N ALA A 500 -4.54 10.40 -10.27
CA ALA A 500 -4.82 11.09 -11.50
C ALA A 500 -4.79 10.10 -12.68
N MET A 501 -5.91 10.03 -13.41
CA MET A 501 -6.13 9.12 -14.52
C MET A 501 -6.68 9.87 -15.73
N ASN A 502 -6.31 9.46 -16.93
CA ASN A 502 -6.98 9.89 -18.14
C ASN A 502 -8.47 9.49 -18.05
N LYS A 503 -9.38 10.41 -18.38
CA LYS A 503 -10.84 10.18 -18.30
C LYS A 503 -11.31 9.02 -19.16
N ASP A 504 -10.57 8.65 -20.21
CA ASP A 504 -10.92 7.54 -21.08
C ASP A 504 -10.72 6.19 -20.37
N VAL A 505 -9.89 6.13 -19.32
CA VAL A 505 -9.71 4.94 -18.48
C VAL A 505 -10.95 4.74 -17.60
N LYS A 506 -11.56 3.56 -17.70
CA LYS A 506 -12.75 3.16 -16.96
C LYS A 506 -12.53 1.84 -16.22
N GLY A 507 -13.39 1.58 -15.24
CA GLY A 507 -13.39 0.33 -14.49
C GLY A 507 -12.32 0.22 -13.42
N PHE A 508 -11.63 1.33 -13.08
CA PHE A 508 -10.79 1.36 -11.89
C PHE A 508 -11.65 1.19 -10.64
N VAL A 509 -11.27 0.25 -9.78
CA VAL A 509 -11.92 -0.01 -8.50
C VAL A 509 -10.88 0.17 -7.42
N PHE A 510 -11.06 1.20 -6.60
CA PHE A 510 -10.20 1.40 -5.45
C PHE A 510 -10.47 0.33 -4.38
N ASN A 511 -9.41 -0.34 -3.95
CA ASN A 511 -9.41 -1.22 -2.80
C ASN A 511 -8.58 -0.59 -1.67
N PRO A 512 -9.17 -0.30 -0.50
CA PRO A 512 -8.46 0.33 0.61
C PRO A 512 -7.30 -0.49 1.19
N MET A 513 -7.21 -1.80 0.91
CA MET A 513 -6.07 -2.64 1.30
C MET A 513 -4.91 -2.56 0.32
N LEU A 514 -5.14 -1.99 -0.87
CA LEU A 514 -4.22 -2.07 -2.01
C LEU A 514 -4.05 -0.68 -2.64
N GLU A 515 -3.69 0.32 -1.83
CA GLU A 515 -3.36 1.67 -2.34
C GLU A 515 -2.29 1.56 -3.43
N GLN A 516 -2.33 2.38 -4.47
CA GLN A 516 -1.36 2.36 -5.59
C GLN A 516 -1.32 1.07 -6.42
N VAL A 517 -2.24 0.13 -6.17
CA VAL A 517 -2.45 -1.07 -6.99
C VAL A 517 -3.66 -0.86 -7.89
N PHE A 518 -3.56 -1.33 -9.13
CA PHE A 518 -4.59 -1.14 -10.15
C PHE A 518 -5.18 -2.49 -10.56
N ASN A 519 -6.50 -2.58 -10.62
CA ASN A 519 -7.25 -3.74 -11.09
C ASN A 519 -7.21 -3.86 -12.63
N VAL A 520 -6.01 -3.90 -13.20
CA VAL A 520 -5.76 -3.82 -14.67
C VAL A 520 -6.40 -4.96 -15.47
N GLY A 521 -6.81 -6.05 -14.81
CA GLY A 521 -7.60 -7.15 -15.40
C GLY A 521 -9.01 -6.73 -15.80
N GLN A 522 -9.59 -5.76 -15.09
CA GLN A 522 -10.99 -5.32 -15.25
C GLN A 522 -11.11 -3.92 -15.86
N MET A 523 -10.03 -3.14 -15.88
CA MET A 523 -9.99 -1.80 -16.47
C MET A 523 -10.03 -1.86 -18.01
N HIS A 524 -10.54 -0.79 -18.63
CA HIS A 524 -10.60 -0.62 -20.09
C HIS A 524 -10.52 0.86 -20.49
N LYS A 525 -10.41 1.15 -21.80
CA LYS A 525 -10.52 2.52 -22.35
C LYS A 525 -11.72 2.68 -23.29
N GLN A 526 -12.39 3.84 -23.21
CA GLN A 526 -13.54 4.19 -24.07
C GLN A 526 -13.15 4.67 -25.46
#